data_AF-A0A7K2Z352-F1
#
_entry.id   AF-A0A7K2Z352-F1
#
_cell.length_a   1.000
_cell.length_b   1.000
_cell.length_c   1.000
_cell.angle_alpha   90.00
_cell.angle_beta   90.00
_cell.angle_gamma   90.00
#
_symmetry.space_group_name_H-M   'P 1'
#
loop_
_entity.id
_entity.type
_entity.pdbx_description
1 polymer ?
#
loop_
_entity_poly.entity_id
_entity_poly.type
_entity_poly.pdbx_seq_one_letter_code
_entity_poly.pdbx_strand_id
1 'polypeptide(L)' 'MPADGVSLRDLLATLGGPVGDGPVRVVAAAGGLDVTVRHVTILDPEEEPHPMPGDLLLAVGLRGRAALGAVRAA' A
#
# COMPACT_ATOMS: atom_id res chain seq x y z
N MET A 1 -17.10 -12.31 -13.66
CA MET A 1 -16.81 -11.07 -12.91
C MET A 1 -15.51 -10.54 -13.46
N PRO A 2 -15.42 -9.29 -13.92
CA PRO A 2 -14.15 -8.80 -14.43
C PRO A 2 -13.12 -8.87 -13.31
N ALA A 3 -11.85 -9.04 -13.67
CA ALA A 3 -10.76 -9.03 -12.71
C ALA A 3 -10.57 -7.58 -12.23
N ASP A 4 -11.45 -7.10 -11.36
CA ASP A 4 -11.57 -5.68 -10.98
C ASP A 4 -10.46 -5.27 -10.00
N GLY A 5 -9.24 -5.14 -10.50
CA GLY A 5 -8.10 -4.64 -9.74
C GLY A 5 -7.05 -4.04 -10.66
N VAL A 6 -6.27 -3.11 -10.13
CA VAL A 6 -5.17 -2.43 -10.84
C VAL A 6 -3.84 -2.99 -10.37
N SER A 7 -2.83 -3.03 -11.23
CA SER A 7 -1.49 -3.37 -10.75
C SER A 7 -0.97 -2.24 -9.84
N LEU A 8 -0.22 -2.60 -8.78
CA LEU A 8 0.40 -1.60 -7.92
C LEU A 8 1.30 -0.66 -8.74
N ARG A 9 2.00 -1.18 -9.76
CA ARG A 9 2.79 -0.39 -10.70
C ARG A 9 1.98 0.71 -11.38
N ASP A 10 0.84 0.37 -11.95
CA ASP A 10 0.01 1.33 -12.67
C ASP A 10 -0.57 2.37 -11.71
N LEU A 11 -1.02 1.93 -10.53
CA LEU A 11 -1.50 2.83 -9.48
C LEU A 11 -0.40 3.83 -9.08
N LEU A 12 0.82 3.36 -8.81
CA LEU A 12 1.94 4.24 -8.46
C LEU A 12 2.35 5.15 -9.63
N ALA A 13 2.26 4.68 -10.87
CA ALA A 13 2.51 5.51 -12.05
C ALA A 13 1.54 6.69 -12.13
N THR A 14 0.25 6.49 -11.82
CA THR A 14 -0.73 7.59 -11.78
C THR A 14 -0.45 8.64 -10.70
N LEU A 15 0.24 8.25 -9.62
CA LEU A 15 0.60 9.14 -8.52
C LEU A 15 1.94 9.88 -8.74
N GLY A 16 2.58 9.70 -9.90
CA GLY A 16 3.88 10.32 -10.21
C GLY A 16 5.06 9.36 -10.16
N GLY A 17 4.82 8.05 -10.20
CA GLY A 17 5.83 7.03 -10.47
C GLY A 17 6.26 6.22 -9.24
N PRO A 18 6.55 4.91 -9.41
CA PRO A 18 7.17 4.09 -8.37
C PRO A 18 8.71 4.24 -8.31
N VAL A 19 9.32 4.86 -9.32
CA VAL A 19 10.76 4.90 -9.58
C VAL A 19 11.15 6.30 -10.09
N GLY A 20 11.93 7.05 -9.32
CA GLY A 20 12.41 8.40 -9.70
C GLY A 20 12.13 9.48 -8.64
N ASP A 21 12.16 10.75 -9.04
CA ASP A 21 11.99 11.94 -8.18
C ASP A 21 10.53 12.28 -7.85
N GLY A 22 9.62 11.30 -8.04
CA GLY A 22 8.20 11.45 -7.76
C GLY A 22 7.89 11.55 -6.26
N PRO A 23 6.68 12.02 -5.88
CA PRO A 23 6.31 12.19 -4.47
C PRO A 23 6.15 10.85 -3.73
N VAL A 24 6.11 9.73 -4.46
CA VAL A 24 5.94 8.40 -3.90
C VAL A 24 7.24 7.61 -4.04
N ARG A 25 7.73 7.08 -2.92
CA ARG A 25 8.93 6.24 -2.86
C ARG A 25 8.57 4.84 -2.38
N VAL A 26 8.91 3.83 -3.19
CA VAL A 26 8.82 2.43 -2.77
C VAL A 26 10.08 2.05 -1.99
N VAL A 27 9.92 1.76 -0.70
CA VAL A 27 11.03 1.30 0.17
C VAL A 27 11.20 -0.21 0.18
N ALA A 28 10.11 -0.95 -0.05
CA ALA A 28 10.09 -2.40 -0.15
C ALA A 28 8.90 -2.86 -1.01
N ALA A 29 9.07 -3.97 -1.74
CA ALA A 29 8.01 -4.61 -2.51
C ALA A 29 8.28 -6.12 -2.56
N ALA A 30 8.04 -6.83 -1.44
CA ALA A 30 8.36 -8.25 -1.33
C ALA A 30 7.61 -9.11 -2.37
N GLY A 31 6.36 -8.75 -2.69
CA GLY A 31 5.58 -9.36 -3.77
C GLY A 31 5.82 -8.77 -5.17
N GLY A 32 6.75 -7.82 -5.31
CA GLY A 32 6.93 -7.03 -6.53
C GLY A 32 5.84 -5.96 -6.73
N LEU A 33 5.94 -5.24 -7.84
CA LEU A 33 5.00 -4.16 -8.20
C LEU A 33 3.82 -4.62 -9.07
N ASP A 34 3.83 -5.88 -9.50
CA ASP A 34 2.81 -6.43 -10.39
C ASP A 34 1.65 -7.09 -9.61
N VAL A 35 1.66 -6.95 -8.27
CA VAL A 35 0.55 -7.37 -7.41
C VAL A 35 -0.72 -6.61 -7.75
N THR A 36 -1.85 -7.31 -7.74
CA THR A 36 -3.17 -6.73 -8.00
C THR A 36 -3.71 -6.06 -6.74
N VAL A 37 -3.93 -4.76 -6.80
CA VAL A 37 -4.66 -3.98 -5.81
C VAL A 37 -6.14 -3.98 -6.17
N ARG A 38 -6.97 -4.37 -5.20
CA ARG A 38 -8.44 -4.47 -5.34
C ARG A 38 -9.15 -3.41 -4.50
N HIS A 39 -8.64 -3.12 -3.30
CA HIS A 39 -9.22 -2.14 -2.40
C HIS A 39 -8.14 -1.24 -1.82
N VAL A 40 -8.54 -0.04 -1.41
CA VAL A 40 -7.70 0.86 -0.62
C VAL A 40 -8.39 1.07 0.71
N THR A 41 -7.69 0.79 1.80
CA THR A 41 -8.21 0.91 3.16
C THR A 41 -7.36 1.89 3.93
N ILE A 42 -7.97 2.90 4.56
CA ILE A 42 -7.25 3.81 5.45
C ILE A 42 -7.08 3.13 6.80
N LEU A 43 -5.86 3.11 7.32
CA LEU A 43 -5.57 2.55 8.63
C LEU A 43 -5.58 3.66 9.69
N ASP A 44 -6.46 3.54 10.67
CA ASP A 44 -6.40 4.31 11.91
C ASP A 44 -5.25 3.80 12.79
N PRO A 45 -4.35 4.67 13.27
CA PRO A 45 -3.29 4.29 14.21
C PRO A 45 -3.74 3.56 15.48
N GLU A 46 -4.96 3.81 15.93
CA GLU A 46 -5.51 3.25 17.17
C GLU A 46 -6.23 1.90 16.94
N GLU A 47 -6.40 1.48 15.68
CA GLU A 47 -7.04 0.21 15.31
C GLU A 47 -6.02 -0.88 14.96
N GLU A 48 -6.39 -2.13 15.25
CA GLU A 48 -5.59 -3.28 14.80
C GLU A 48 -5.73 -3.49 13.29
N PRO A 49 -4.62 -3.67 12.54
CA PRO A 49 -4.71 -3.91 11.11
C PRO A 49 -5.36 -5.26 10.80
N HIS A 50 -6.36 -5.26 9.92
CA HIS A 50 -7.02 -6.47 9.42
C HIS A 50 -7.03 -6.52 7.87
N PRO A 51 -5.86 -6.61 7.21
CA PRO A 51 -5.78 -6.61 5.75
C PRO A 51 -6.36 -7.88 5.14
N MET A 52 -7.07 -7.73 4.02
CA MET A 52 -7.47 -8.84 3.15
C MET A 52 -6.55 -8.95 1.94
N PRO A 53 -6.45 -10.13 1.30
CA PRO A 53 -5.65 -10.28 0.09
C PRO A 53 -6.06 -9.30 -1.02
N GLY A 54 -5.09 -8.48 -1.46
CA GLY A 54 -5.30 -7.45 -2.49
C GLY A 54 -5.66 -6.07 -1.93
N ASP A 55 -5.70 -5.88 -0.62
CA ASP A 55 -5.86 -4.55 -0.02
C ASP A 55 -4.55 -3.76 -0.06
N LEU A 56 -4.66 -2.47 -0.37
CA LEU A 56 -3.62 -1.47 -0.19
C LEU A 56 -3.96 -0.65 1.06
N LEU A 57 -3.18 -0.83 2.14
CA LEU A 57 -3.35 -0.05 3.36
C LEU A 57 -2.69 1.34 3.24
N LEU A 58 -3.49 2.40 3.37
CA LEU A 58 -3.03 3.78 3.48
C LEU A 58 -2.95 4.18 4.95
N ALA A 59 -1.75 4.13 5.51
CA ALA A 59 -1.47 4.65 6.84
C ALA A 59 -1.11 6.14 6.77
N VAL A 60 -1.93 7.00 7.40
CA VAL A 60 -1.66 8.44 7.51
C VAL A 60 -1.35 8.80 8.95
N GLY A 61 -0.33 9.64 9.18
CA GLY A 61 0.03 10.09 10.53
C GLY A 61 0.82 9.08 11.36
N LEU A 62 0.96 7.83 10.94
CA LEU A 62 1.83 6.83 11.58
C LEU A 62 3.31 7.19 11.44
N ARG A 63 4.05 7.16 12.56
CA ARG A 63 5.48 7.51 12.60
C ARG A 63 6.26 6.65 13.59
N GLY A 64 7.54 6.43 13.28
CA GLY A 64 8.48 5.76 14.18
C GLY A 64 7.99 4.37 14.60
N ARG A 65 8.02 4.08 15.90
CA ARG A 65 7.62 2.76 16.44
C ARG A 65 6.13 2.47 16.32
N ALA A 66 5.27 3.49 16.26
CA ALA A 66 3.83 3.29 16.10
C ALA A 66 3.49 2.63 14.73
N ALA A 67 4.32 2.87 13.71
CA ALA A 67 4.13 2.26 12.38
C ALA A 67 4.51 0.77 12.33
N LEU A 68 5.22 0.23 13.32
CA LEU A 68 5.78 -1.13 13.25
C LEU A 68 4.69 -2.21 13.22
N GLY A 69 3.58 -2.02 13.95
CA GLY A 69 2.46 -2.97 13.96
C GLY A 69 1.84 -3.08 12.56
N ALA A 70 1.50 -1.94 11.98
CA ALA A 70 0.95 -1.83 10.63
C ALA A 70 1.85 -2.48 9.57
N VAL A 71 3.16 -2.20 9.59
CA VAL A 71 4.12 -2.74 8.62
C VAL A 71 4.29 -4.25 8.76
N ARG A 72 4.16 -4.82 9.96
CA ARG A 72 4.29 -6.27 10.18
C ARG A 72 3.03 -7.06 9.82
N ALA A 73 1.87 -6.42 9.88
CA ALA A 73 0.59 -7.05 9.58
C ALA A 73 0.29 -7.08 8.07
N ALA A 74 0.91 -6.18 7.29
CA ALA A 74 0.83 -6.11 5.83
C ALA A 74 1.86 -7.04 5.15
#